data_AF-A0A924NDM2-F1
#
_entry.id   AF-A0A924NDM2-F1
#
_cell.length_a   1.000
_cell.length_b   1.000
_cell.length_c   1.000
_cell.angle_alpha   90.00
_cell.angle_beta   90.00
_cell.angle_gamma   90.00
#
_symmetry.space_group_name_H-M   'P 1'
#
loop_
_entity.id
_entity.type
_entity.pdbx_description
1 polymer ?
#
loop_
_entity_poly.entity_id
_entity_poly.type
_entity_poly.pdbx_seq_one_letter_code
_entity_poly.pdbx_strand_id
1 'polypeptide(L)'
;RSVIYGLPMLFAGVVGFHLSLTDPSANGVYYAFLSALGIWGWIELAFLSGAITGPNAKLCPPNTAPWHRFRRAVGTIAYHEALLVSALFLIAYASVGQPNHFAWLTFAVLFFARLSAKLNLFLGVPRINVEFLPRPLAHLASHFRYSKMNAFFPIAVTMLTFAAACWIERAISAPTDARQIGFVLLSALTLLALLEHWFMVLPLPDQKLWHWMMPAQKTKPAKATPLLDSLKENRNGL
;
A
#
# COMPACT_ATOMS: atom_id res chain seq x y z
N ARG A 1 -7.10 -16.67 -9.11
CA ARG A 1 -8.51 -16.38 -9.45
C ARG A 1 -8.85 -14.90 -9.27
N SER A 2 -8.50 -14.26 -8.15
CA SER A 2 -8.79 -12.83 -7.89
C SER A 2 -8.24 -11.84 -8.95
N VAL A 3 -7.07 -12.11 -9.54
CA VAL A 3 -6.47 -11.24 -10.59
C VAL A 3 -7.28 -11.22 -11.89
N ILE A 4 -7.82 -12.38 -12.27
CA ILE A 4 -8.64 -12.53 -13.48
C ILE A 4 -9.98 -11.81 -13.28
N TYR A 5 -10.54 -11.83 -12.06
CA TYR A 5 -11.74 -11.07 -11.74
C TYR A 5 -11.50 -9.55 -11.67
N GLY A 6 -10.26 -9.11 -11.46
CA GLY A 6 -9.90 -7.69 -11.50
C GLY A 6 -9.68 -7.15 -12.92
N LEU A 7 -9.49 -8.00 -13.93
CA LEU A 7 -9.17 -7.58 -15.31
C LEU A 7 -10.16 -6.57 -15.92
N PRO A 8 -11.48 -6.68 -15.68
CA PRO A 8 -12.44 -5.66 -16.12
C PRO A 8 -12.17 -4.27 -15.52
N MET A 9 -11.67 -4.18 -14.29
CA MET A 9 -11.32 -2.92 -13.64
C MET A 9 -10.12 -2.24 -14.31
N LEU A 10 -9.12 -3.03 -14.72
CA LEU A 10 -8.00 -2.52 -15.50
C LEU A 10 -8.46 -2.04 -16.88
N PHE A 11 -9.28 -2.84 -17.57
CA PHE A 11 -9.79 -2.48 -18.89
C PHE A 11 -10.63 -1.19 -18.83
N ALA A 12 -11.54 -1.09 -17.85
CA ALA A 12 -12.32 0.12 -17.60
C ALA A 12 -11.42 1.33 -17.28
N GLY A 13 -10.35 1.12 -16.49
CA GLY A 13 -9.37 2.16 -16.20
C GLY A 13 -8.60 2.62 -17.44
N VAL A 14 -8.19 1.72 -18.32
CA VAL A 14 -7.49 2.10 -19.57
C VAL A 14 -8.42 2.84 -20.52
N VAL A 15 -9.66 2.38 -20.69
CA VAL A 15 -10.66 3.05 -21.54
C VAL A 15 -11.00 4.43 -20.98
N GLY A 16 -11.27 4.53 -19.68
CA GLY A 16 -11.55 5.80 -19.01
C GLY A 16 -10.38 6.78 -19.09
N PHE A 17 -9.14 6.28 -19.00
CA PHE A 17 -7.94 7.09 -19.20
C PHE A 17 -7.90 7.67 -20.61
N HIS A 18 -8.05 6.85 -21.64
CA HIS A 18 -8.04 7.30 -23.03
C HIS A 18 -9.14 8.33 -23.32
N LEU A 19 -10.36 8.13 -22.79
CA LEU A 19 -11.45 9.09 -22.93
C LEU A 19 -11.17 10.41 -22.21
N SER A 20 -10.50 10.35 -21.06
CA SER A 20 -10.19 11.52 -20.26
C SER A 20 -9.07 12.40 -20.83
N LEU A 21 -8.18 11.86 -21.68
CA LEU A 21 -7.01 12.57 -22.19
C LEU A 21 -7.41 13.86 -22.93
N THR A 22 -8.38 13.76 -23.83
CA THR A 22 -8.83 14.87 -24.68
C THR A 22 -9.96 15.70 -24.08
N ASP A 23 -10.51 15.30 -22.92
CA ASP A 23 -11.64 15.97 -22.28
C ASP A 23 -11.17 16.92 -21.16
N PRO A 24 -11.19 18.26 -21.39
CA PRO A 24 -10.83 19.25 -20.37
C PRO A 24 -11.96 19.53 -19.36
N SER A 25 -13.13 18.90 -19.51
CA SER A 25 -14.28 19.14 -18.63
C SER A 25 -14.09 18.53 -17.23
N ALA A 26 -14.97 18.90 -16.30
CA ALA A 26 -15.00 18.31 -14.97
C ALA A 26 -15.19 16.78 -15.00
N ASN A 27 -15.99 16.28 -15.96
CA ASN A 27 -16.19 14.84 -16.15
C ASN A 27 -14.89 14.15 -16.58
N GLY A 28 -14.15 14.76 -17.51
CA GLY A 28 -12.82 14.29 -17.91
C GLY A 28 -11.87 14.16 -16.71
N VAL A 29 -11.91 15.08 -15.76
CA VAL A 29 -11.10 15.02 -14.53
C VAL A 29 -11.51 13.85 -13.62
N TYR A 30 -12.82 13.62 -13.43
CA TYR A 30 -13.29 12.46 -12.66
C TYR A 30 -12.90 11.14 -13.32
N TYR A 31 -13.06 11.03 -14.64
CA TYR A 31 -12.63 9.86 -15.39
C TYR A 31 -11.13 9.64 -15.29
N ALA A 32 -10.32 10.69 -15.43
CA ALA A 32 -8.87 10.61 -15.27
C ALA A 32 -8.46 10.09 -13.88
N PHE A 33 -9.07 10.63 -12.82
CA PHE A 33 -8.80 10.24 -11.44
C PHE A 33 -9.21 8.78 -11.16
N LEU A 34 -10.45 8.40 -11.50
CA LEU A 34 -10.96 7.05 -11.29
C LEU A 34 -10.21 6.01 -12.12
N SER A 35 -9.78 6.39 -13.33
CA SER A 35 -9.00 5.53 -14.21
C SER A 35 -7.62 5.24 -13.64
N ALA A 36 -6.93 6.26 -13.12
CA ALA A 36 -5.65 6.09 -12.44
C ALA A 36 -5.79 5.16 -11.22
N LEU A 37 -6.84 5.34 -10.40
CA LEU A 37 -7.15 4.44 -9.29
C LEU A 37 -7.50 3.02 -9.75
N GLY A 38 -8.20 2.87 -10.88
CA GLY A 38 -8.56 1.58 -11.47
C GLY A 38 -7.34 0.78 -11.90
N ILE A 39 -6.45 1.41 -12.68
CA ILE A 39 -5.20 0.82 -13.13
C ILE A 39 -4.31 0.46 -11.93
N TRP A 40 -4.15 1.40 -11.00
CA TRP A 40 -3.36 1.19 -9.78
C TRP A 40 -3.93 0.05 -8.92
N GLY A 41 -5.23 0.08 -8.65
CA GLY A 41 -5.92 -0.90 -7.82
C GLY A 41 -5.81 -2.31 -8.37
N TRP A 42 -5.85 -2.47 -9.70
CA TRP A 42 -5.61 -3.77 -10.33
C TRP A 42 -4.17 -4.25 -10.15
N ILE A 43 -3.18 -3.38 -10.38
CA ILE A 43 -1.75 -3.72 -10.19
C ILE A 43 -1.52 -4.16 -8.73
N GLU A 44 -2.15 -3.47 -7.79
CA GLU A 44 -2.07 -3.78 -6.38
C GLU A 44 -2.74 -5.10 -6.03
N LEU A 45 -3.94 -5.38 -6.56
CA LEU A 45 -4.61 -6.67 -6.40
C LEU A 45 -3.79 -7.82 -6.99
N ALA A 46 -3.16 -7.60 -8.14
CA ALA A 46 -2.27 -8.58 -8.77
C ALA A 46 -1.05 -8.90 -7.87
N PHE A 47 -0.51 -7.89 -7.19
CA PHE A 47 0.55 -8.07 -6.20
C PHE A 47 0.06 -8.81 -4.95
N LEU A 48 -1.06 -8.39 -4.33
CA LEU A 48 -1.62 -9.01 -3.13
C LEU A 48 -2.00 -10.48 -3.34
N SER A 49 -2.36 -10.85 -4.57
CA SER A 49 -2.67 -12.23 -4.94
C SER A 49 -1.45 -13.15 -5.09
N GLY A 50 -0.23 -12.59 -5.05
CA GLY A 50 1.01 -13.33 -5.29
C GLY A 50 1.35 -13.56 -6.77
N ALA A 51 0.48 -13.17 -7.70
CA ALA A 51 0.66 -13.39 -9.14
C ALA A 51 1.86 -12.61 -9.72
N ILE A 52 2.16 -11.44 -9.15
CA ILE A 52 3.28 -10.59 -9.55
C ILE A 52 4.24 -10.45 -8.36
N THR A 53 4.95 -11.54 -8.05
CA THR A 53 6.00 -11.56 -7.02
C THR A 53 7.38 -11.79 -7.65
N GLY A 54 8.41 -11.17 -7.08
CA GLY A 54 9.79 -11.18 -7.58
C GLY A 54 10.47 -12.56 -7.51
N PRO A 55 11.64 -12.73 -8.17
CA PRO A 55 12.30 -14.03 -8.35
C PRO A 55 12.85 -14.65 -7.05
N ASN A 56 12.90 -13.91 -5.95
CA ASN A 56 13.33 -14.43 -4.64
C ASN A 56 12.12 -14.75 -3.76
N ALA A 57 11.62 -15.99 -3.81
CA ALA A 57 10.58 -16.48 -2.89
C ALA A 57 11.14 -17.20 -1.64
N LYS A 58 12.47 -17.17 -1.43
CA LYS A 58 13.14 -17.96 -0.38
C LYS A 58 13.23 -17.23 0.96
N LEU A 59 13.12 -17.98 2.05
CA LEU A 59 13.36 -17.51 3.42
C LEU A 59 14.73 -16.84 3.58
N CYS A 60 14.75 -15.70 4.28
CA CYS A 60 15.99 -15.01 4.57
C CYS A 60 16.83 -15.86 5.54
N PRO A 61 18.09 -16.19 5.22
CA PRO A 61 18.96 -16.92 6.12
C PRO A 61 19.21 -16.12 7.41
N PRO A 62 19.27 -16.79 8.57
CA PRO A 62 19.73 -16.15 9.79
C PRO A 62 21.15 -15.58 9.58
N ASN A 63 21.46 -14.45 10.22
CA ASN A 63 22.75 -13.73 10.12
C ASN A 63 23.10 -12.99 8.81
N THR A 64 22.14 -12.70 7.93
CA THR A 64 22.44 -11.86 6.75
C THR A 64 22.61 -10.38 7.14
N ALA A 65 23.63 -9.69 6.61
CA ALA A 65 23.84 -8.25 6.84
C ALA A 65 22.64 -7.39 6.37
N PRO A 66 22.36 -6.24 7.02
CA PRO A 66 21.15 -5.43 6.77
C PRO A 66 20.96 -5.03 5.30
N TRP A 67 22.05 -4.64 4.63
CA TRP A 67 22.05 -4.26 3.21
C TRP A 67 21.67 -5.43 2.28
N HIS A 68 22.15 -6.63 2.57
CA HIS A 68 21.85 -7.82 1.78
C HIS A 68 20.42 -8.33 2.00
N ARG A 69 19.83 -8.09 3.17
CA ARG A 69 18.39 -8.32 3.42
C ARG A 69 17.53 -7.33 2.66
N PHE A 70 17.91 -6.04 2.67
CA PHE A 70 17.22 -5.01 1.90
C PHE A 70 17.20 -5.35 0.40
N ARG A 71 18.35 -5.68 -0.19
CA ARG A 71 18.42 -6.08 -1.61
C ARG A 71 17.58 -7.32 -1.93
N ARG A 72 17.50 -8.29 -1.01
CA ARG A 72 16.63 -9.47 -1.18
C ARG A 72 15.15 -9.14 -1.07
N ALA A 73 14.75 -8.27 -0.14
CA ALA A 73 13.38 -7.81 0.02
C ALA A 73 12.91 -6.92 -1.13
N VAL A 74 13.78 -6.06 -1.66
CA VAL A 74 13.52 -5.34 -2.92
C VAL A 74 13.37 -6.34 -4.07
N GLY A 75 14.23 -7.37 -4.11
CA GLY A 75 14.14 -8.46 -5.09
C GLY A 75 12.86 -9.30 -5.02
N THR A 76 12.11 -9.31 -3.90
CA THR A 76 10.83 -10.02 -3.80
C THR A 76 9.66 -9.18 -4.33
N ILE A 77 9.82 -7.86 -4.45
CA ILE A 77 8.80 -6.91 -4.92
C ILE A 77 9.19 -6.29 -6.28
N ALA A 78 10.40 -6.56 -6.77
CA ALA A 78 10.98 -5.91 -7.95
C ALA A 78 10.08 -5.92 -9.20
N TYR A 79 9.41 -7.04 -9.52
CA TYR A 79 8.49 -7.07 -10.68
C TYR A 79 7.26 -6.20 -10.50
N HIS A 80 6.74 -6.08 -9.27
CA HIS A 80 5.63 -5.17 -8.97
C HIS A 80 6.06 -3.70 -9.04
N GLU A 81 7.25 -3.36 -8.51
CA GLU A 81 7.81 -2.00 -8.66
C GLU A 81 8.06 -1.67 -10.13
N ALA A 82 8.64 -2.61 -10.90
CA ALA A 82 8.88 -2.42 -12.33
C ALA A 82 7.56 -2.20 -13.10
N LEU A 83 6.50 -2.91 -12.75
CA LEU A 83 5.18 -2.74 -13.35
C LEU A 83 4.60 -1.36 -13.02
N LEU A 84 4.69 -0.91 -11.77
CA LEU A 84 4.24 0.43 -11.37
C LEU A 84 5.02 1.54 -12.06
N VAL A 85 6.35 1.42 -12.14
CA VAL A 85 7.21 2.37 -12.86
C VAL A 85 6.86 2.40 -14.35
N SER A 86 6.68 1.23 -14.96
CA SER A 86 6.30 1.13 -16.37
C SER A 86 4.93 1.78 -16.63
N ALA A 87 3.94 1.51 -15.77
CA ALA A 87 2.62 2.14 -15.86
C ALA A 87 2.71 3.67 -15.70
N LEU A 88 3.51 4.17 -14.75
CA LEU A 88 3.73 5.60 -14.56
C LEU A 88 4.31 6.24 -15.83
N PHE A 89 5.32 5.64 -16.45
CA PHE A 89 5.92 6.15 -17.68
C PHE A 89 4.96 6.09 -18.88
N LEU A 90 4.19 5.01 -19.03
CA LEU A 90 3.20 4.87 -20.11
C LEU A 90 2.10 5.94 -19.99
N ILE A 91 1.56 6.14 -18.78
CA ILE A 91 0.56 7.18 -18.52
C ILE A 91 1.17 8.56 -18.77
N ALA A 92 2.39 8.82 -18.28
CA ALA A 92 3.07 10.09 -18.50
C ALA A 92 3.26 10.37 -20.00
N TYR A 93 3.76 9.40 -20.76
CA TYR A 93 3.98 9.50 -22.19
C TYR A 93 2.67 9.78 -22.95
N ALA A 94 1.59 9.06 -22.62
CA ALA A 94 0.28 9.27 -23.22
C ALA A 94 -0.37 10.61 -22.82
N SER A 95 -0.01 11.17 -21.67
CA SER A 95 -0.47 12.48 -21.22
C SER A 95 0.31 13.67 -21.82
N VAL A 96 1.46 13.45 -22.47
CA VAL A 96 2.22 14.53 -23.11
C VAL A 96 1.39 15.18 -24.22
N GLY A 97 1.22 16.50 -24.16
CA GLY A 97 0.50 17.27 -25.17
C GLY A 97 -1.03 17.17 -25.07
N GLN A 98 -1.57 16.53 -24.03
CA GLN A 98 -3.01 16.40 -23.80
C GLN A 98 -3.54 17.49 -22.87
N PRO A 99 -4.81 17.92 -23.00
CA PRO A 99 -5.36 18.95 -22.11
C PRO A 99 -5.47 18.48 -20.65
N ASN A 100 -5.68 17.19 -20.40
CA ASN A 100 -5.90 16.63 -19.07
C ASN A 100 -4.69 15.82 -18.57
N HIS A 101 -4.06 16.32 -17.50
CA HIS A 101 -2.88 15.70 -16.87
C HIS A 101 -3.20 15.05 -15.51
N PHE A 102 -4.47 15.06 -15.07
CA PHE A 102 -4.83 14.64 -13.72
C PHE A 102 -4.68 13.12 -13.49
N ALA A 103 -4.80 12.30 -14.54
CA ALA A 103 -4.56 10.86 -14.44
C ALA A 103 -3.09 10.58 -14.09
N TRP A 104 -2.16 11.22 -14.80
CA TRP A 104 -0.73 11.13 -14.52
C TRP A 104 -0.41 11.65 -13.11
N LEU A 105 -0.91 12.82 -12.72
CA LEU A 105 -0.67 13.39 -11.38
C LEU A 105 -1.18 12.47 -10.27
N THR A 106 -2.37 11.90 -10.47
CA THR A 106 -2.99 10.97 -9.50
C THR A 106 -2.15 9.71 -9.35
N PHE A 107 -1.73 9.12 -10.47
CA PHE A 107 -0.89 7.92 -10.45
C PHE A 107 0.49 8.21 -9.84
N ALA A 108 1.06 9.39 -10.11
CA ALA A 108 2.33 9.82 -9.52
C ALA A 108 2.23 9.97 -8.00
N VAL A 109 1.17 10.60 -7.48
CA VAL A 109 0.95 10.73 -6.03
C VAL A 109 0.87 9.35 -5.37
N LEU A 110 0.09 8.42 -5.94
CA LEU A 110 -0.01 7.04 -5.44
C LEU A 110 1.36 6.35 -5.45
N PHE A 111 2.12 6.49 -6.54
CA PHE A 111 3.43 5.90 -6.71
C PHE A 111 4.41 6.37 -5.63
N PHE A 112 4.58 7.68 -5.49
CA PHE A 112 5.52 8.25 -4.52
C PHE A 112 5.07 8.03 -3.08
N ALA A 113 3.77 8.15 -2.77
CA ALA A 113 3.24 7.83 -1.46
C ALA A 113 3.56 6.39 -1.06
N ARG A 114 3.38 5.44 -1.98
CA ARG A 114 3.65 4.02 -1.74
C ARG A 114 5.14 3.72 -1.66
N LEU A 115 5.97 4.33 -2.50
CA LEU A 115 7.42 4.20 -2.42
C LEU A 115 7.93 4.73 -1.08
N SER A 116 7.44 5.90 -0.65
CA SER A 116 7.74 6.50 0.66
C SER A 116 7.33 5.58 1.81
N ALA A 117 6.10 5.07 1.79
CA ALA A 117 5.59 4.13 2.80
C ALA A 117 6.47 2.88 2.91
N LYS A 118 6.83 2.26 1.76
CA LYS A 118 7.71 1.08 1.72
C LYS A 118 9.10 1.41 2.27
N LEU A 119 9.71 2.51 1.84
CA LEU A 119 11.02 2.94 2.33
C LEU A 119 11.00 3.20 3.84
N ASN A 120 9.94 3.84 4.34
CA ASN A 120 9.78 4.09 5.77
C ASN A 120 9.72 2.76 6.54
N LEU A 121 8.89 1.81 6.09
CA LEU A 121 8.81 0.44 6.66
C LEU A 121 10.15 -0.31 6.61
N PHE A 122 10.92 -0.20 5.52
CA PHE A 122 12.21 -0.87 5.39
C PHE A 122 13.29 -0.28 6.30
N LEU A 123 13.35 1.04 6.42
CA LEU A 123 14.31 1.72 7.30
C LEU A 123 13.91 1.60 8.78
N GLY A 124 12.67 1.17 9.05
CA GLY A 124 12.15 0.78 10.34
C GLY A 124 11.28 1.85 10.96
N VAL A 125 10.05 1.47 11.29
CA VAL A 125 9.03 2.33 11.92
C VAL A 125 8.56 1.66 13.22
N PRO A 126 8.16 2.42 14.25
CA PRO A 126 7.77 1.86 15.55
C PRO A 126 6.65 0.82 15.49
N ARG A 127 5.76 0.90 14.50
CA ARG A 127 4.64 -0.02 14.31
C ARG A 127 4.55 -0.52 12.87
N ILE A 128 4.33 -1.82 12.73
CA ILE A 128 4.03 -2.48 11.45
C ILE A 128 2.66 -3.12 11.62
N ASN A 129 1.67 -2.73 10.80
CA ASN A 129 0.31 -3.25 10.84
C ASN A 129 0.24 -4.65 10.20
N VAL A 130 0.91 -5.62 10.83
CA VAL A 130 1.02 -7.01 10.34
C VAL A 130 -0.31 -7.77 10.28
N GLU A 131 -1.35 -7.26 10.95
CA GLU A 131 -2.71 -7.85 10.94
C GLU A 131 -3.45 -7.67 9.61
N PHE A 132 -3.12 -6.64 8.81
CA PHE A 132 -3.75 -6.39 7.51
C PHE A 132 -3.00 -7.03 6.34
N LEU A 133 -1.88 -7.72 6.58
CA LEU A 133 -1.14 -8.41 5.54
C LEU A 133 -1.83 -9.75 5.17
N PRO A 134 -2.24 -9.96 3.91
CA PRO A 134 -2.81 -11.23 3.50
C PRO A 134 -1.79 -12.37 3.67
N ARG A 135 -2.28 -13.57 4.02
CA ARG A 135 -1.48 -14.76 4.37
C ARG A 135 -0.29 -15.07 3.42
N PRO A 136 -0.35 -14.85 2.09
CA PRO A 136 0.79 -15.06 1.20
C PRO A 136 1.96 -14.09 1.43
N LEU A 137 1.69 -12.88 1.93
CA LEU A 137 2.68 -11.84 2.20
C LEU A 137 3.18 -11.84 3.65
N ALA A 138 2.69 -12.75 4.49
CA ALA A 138 3.13 -12.88 5.89
C ALA A 138 4.65 -13.12 6.02
N HIS A 139 5.27 -13.71 5.00
CA HIS A 139 6.72 -13.92 4.94
C HIS A 139 7.54 -12.63 4.78
N LEU A 140 6.95 -11.54 4.25
CA LEU A 140 7.61 -10.22 4.20
C LEU A 140 7.74 -9.61 5.60
N ALA A 141 6.83 -9.95 6.53
CA ALA A 141 6.87 -9.43 7.89
C ALA A 141 8.17 -9.80 8.64
N SER A 142 8.79 -10.94 8.31
CA SER A 142 10.07 -11.36 8.93
C SER A 142 11.28 -10.53 8.49
N HIS A 143 11.14 -9.68 7.47
CA HIS A 143 12.20 -8.82 6.95
C HIS A 143 12.13 -7.39 7.49
N PHE A 144 11.00 -7.00 8.10
CA PHE A 144 10.83 -5.67 8.65
C PHE A 144 11.48 -5.57 10.04
N ARG A 145 12.12 -4.43 10.29
CA ARG A 145 12.78 -4.12 11.56
C ARG A 145 11.92 -3.13 12.34
N TYR A 146 11.58 -3.45 13.58
CA TYR A 146 11.06 -2.47 14.53
C TYR A 146 12.18 -1.51 14.91
N SER A 147 12.02 -0.21 14.63
CA SER A 147 12.99 0.84 14.99
C SER A 147 12.26 2.03 15.61
N LYS A 148 12.87 2.64 16.64
CA LYS A 148 12.21 3.67 17.48
C LYS A 148 11.97 5.02 16.79
N MET A 149 12.75 5.37 15.77
CA MET A 149 12.50 6.54 14.92
C MET A 149 13.51 6.53 13.77
N ASN A 150 13.04 6.77 12.55
CA ASN A 150 13.91 6.94 11.39
C ASN A 150 13.84 8.40 10.90
N ALA A 151 14.99 9.01 10.61
CA ALA A 151 15.08 10.40 10.13
C ALA A 151 14.36 10.63 8.79
N PHE A 152 14.06 9.56 8.04
CA PHE A 152 13.27 9.64 6.81
C PHE A 152 11.79 10.00 7.06
N PHE A 153 11.24 9.66 8.23
CA PHE A 153 9.84 9.94 8.56
C PHE A 153 9.49 11.44 8.50
N PRO A 154 10.19 12.35 9.21
CA PRO A 154 9.88 13.78 9.13
C PRO A 154 10.07 14.32 7.70
N ILE A 155 11.05 13.82 6.94
CA ILE A 155 11.26 14.21 5.54
C ILE A 155 10.03 13.85 4.70
N ALA A 156 9.56 12.60 4.78
CA ALA A 156 8.39 12.13 4.04
C ALA A 156 7.12 12.91 4.41
N VAL A 157 6.87 13.14 5.70
CA VAL A 157 5.73 13.90 6.20
C VAL A 157 5.80 15.36 5.75
N THR A 158 6.96 16.00 5.83
CA THR A 158 7.15 17.38 5.34
C THR A 158 6.92 17.46 3.83
N MET A 159 7.45 16.53 3.03
CA MET A 159 7.24 16.51 1.58
C MET A 159 5.76 16.30 1.22
N LEU A 160 5.07 15.37 1.87
CA LEU A 160 3.63 15.14 1.64
C LEU A 160 2.78 16.33 2.08
N THR A 161 3.12 16.96 3.21
CA THR A 161 2.42 18.15 3.70
C THR A 161 2.62 19.33 2.75
N PHE A 162 3.85 19.52 2.25
CA PHE A 162 4.17 20.53 1.26
C PHE A 162 3.42 20.28 -0.06
N ALA A 163 3.43 19.05 -0.56
CA ALA A 163 2.69 18.68 -1.76
C ALA A 163 1.18 18.92 -1.60
N ALA A 164 0.59 18.53 -0.47
CA ALA A 164 -0.82 18.80 -0.18
C ALA A 164 -1.12 20.30 -0.15
N ALA A 165 -0.27 21.11 0.48
CA ALA A 165 -0.41 22.57 0.49
C ALA A 165 -0.33 23.16 -0.93
N CYS A 166 0.60 22.70 -1.78
CA CYS A 166 0.69 23.12 -3.18
C CYS A 166 -0.56 22.75 -3.97
N TRP A 167 -1.14 21.56 -3.75
CA TRP A 167 -2.38 21.19 -4.42
C TRP A 167 -3.57 22.04 -3.96
N ILE A 168 -3.67 22.33 -2.66
CA ILE A 168 -4.72 23.20 -2.11
C ILE A 168 -4.58 24.62 -2.65
N GLU A 169 -3.36 25.18 -2.68
CA GLU A 169 -3.10 26.49 -3.26
C GLU A 169 -3.52 26.56 -4.73
N ARG A 170 -3.12 25.56 -5.53
CA ARG A 170 -3.53 25.45 -6.94
C ARG A 170 -5.02 25.21 -7.14
N ALA A 171 -5.69 24.59 -6.17
CA ALA A 171 -7.14 24.44 -6.19
C ALA A 171 -7.84 25.78 -5.96
N ILE A 172 -7.34 26.59 -5.03
CA ILE A 172 -7.90 27.92 -4.73
C ILE A 172 -7.64 28.91 -5.88
N SER A 173 -6.47 28.84 -6.51
CA SER A 173 -6.10 29.70 -7.65
C SER A 173 -6.55 29.14 -9.01
N ALA A 174 -7.34 28.06 -9.04
CA ALA A 174 -7.75 27.41 -10.27
C ALA A 174 -8.68 28.31 -11.11
N PRO A 175 -8.38 28.56 -12.40
CA PRO A 175 -9.19 29.43 -13.25
C PRO A 175 -10.47 28.77 -13.79
N THR A 176 -10.63 27.46 -13.57
CA THR A 176 -11.73 26.65 -14.13
C THR A 176 -12.15 25.59 -13.12
N ASP A 177 -13.44 25.32 -13.01
CA ASP A 177 -14.02 24.31 -12.12
C ASP A 177 -13.38 22.93 -12.28
N ALA A 178 -13.10 22.52 -13.53
CA ALA A 178 -12.46 21.23 -13.82
C ALA A 178 -11.08 21.11 -13.12
N ARG A 179 -10.24 22.14 -13.23
CA ARG A 179 -8.93 22.16 -12.57
C ARG A 179 -9.05 22.22 -11.06
N GLN A 180 -10.01 22.98 -10.54
CA GLN A 180 -10.29 23.05 -9.12
C GLN A 180 -10.62 21.66 -8.55
N ILE A 181 -11.56 20.95 -9.18
CA ILE A 181 -11.95 19.59 -8.82
C ILE A 181 -10.73 18.66 -8.82
N GLY A 182 -9.91 18.71 -9.87
CA GLY A 182 -8.73 17.85 -9.99
C GLY A 182 -7.71 18.08 -8.88
N PHE A 183 -7.43 19.34 -8.53
CA PHE A 183 -6.52 19.65 -7.44
C PHE A 183 -7.11 19.34 -6.06
N VAL A 184 -8.42 19.48 -5.86
CA VAL A 184 -9.09 19.03 -4.62
C VAL A 184 -8.97 17.52 -4.46
N LEU A 185 -9.19 16.73 -5.51
CA LEU A 185 -9.04 15.28 -5.48
C LEU A 185 -7.59 14.87 -5.17
N LEU A 186 -6.60 15.51 -5.81
CA LEU A 186 -5.18 15.30 -5.51
C LEU A 186 -4.81 15.67 -4.07
N SER A 187 -5.37 16.77 -3.55
CA SER A 187 -5.19 17.20 -2.17
C SER A 187 -5.73 16.14 -1.20
N ALA A 188 -6.97 15.69 -1.42
CA ALA A 188 -7.60 14.66 -0.60
C ALA A 188 -6.79 13.35 -0.61
N LEU A 189 -6.31 12.92 -1.78
CA LEU A 189 -5.49 11.72 -1.92
C LEU A 189 -4.13 11.86 -1.20
N THR A 190 -3.48 13.02 -1.32
CA THR A 190 -2.21 13.31 -0.65
C THR A 190 -2.37 13.39 0.86
N LEU A 191 -3.48 13.96 1.34
CA LEU A 191 -3.82 14.00 2.77
C LEU A 191 -4.11 12.61 3.32
N LEU A 192 -4.77 11.73 2.55
CA LEU A 192 -4.96 10.34 2.94
C LEU A 192 -3.62 9.61 3.06
N ALA A 193 -2.70 9.82 2.12
CA ALA A 193 -1.34 9.28 2.20
C ALA A 193 -0.56 9.85 3.40
N LEU A 194 -0.70 11.15 3.69
CA LEU A 194 -0.10 11.78 4.86
C LEU A 194 -0.60 11.13 6.15
N LEU A 195 -1.91 10.92 6.25
CA LEU A 195 -2.56 10.26 7.38
C LEU A 195 -2.06 8.81 7.54
N GLU A 196 -1.90 8.06 6.45
CA GLU A 196 -1.27 6.73 6.46
C GLU A 196 0.13 6.77 7.08
N HIS A 197 0.95 7.77 6.72
CA HIS A 197 2.29 7.92 7.29
C HIS A 197 2.24 8.21 8.79
N TRP A 198 1.33 9.10 9.22
CA TRP A 198 1.12 9.36 10.65
C TRP A 198 0.67 8.12 11.41
N PHE A 199 -0.17 7.26 10.82
CA PHE A 199 -0.60 5.99 11.43
C PHE A 199 0.53 4.98 11.61
N MET A 200 1.62 5.07 10.84
CA MET A 200 2.79 4.23 11.09
C MET A 200 3.52 4.62 12.38
N VAL A 201 3.41 5.88 12.81
CA VAL A 201 4.14 6.42 13.98
C VAL A 201 3.25 6.54 15.22
N LEU A 202 1.97 6.87 15.05
CA LEU A 202 1.04 7.04 16.16
C LEU A 202 0.66 5.67 16.76
N PRO A 203 0.79 5.49 18.10
CA PRO A 203 0.38 4.27 18.79
C PRO A 203 -1.15 4.27 19.01
N LEU A 204 -1.94 4.32 17.93
CA LEU A 204 -3.40 4.22 18.03
C LEU A 204 -3.82 2.75 18.13
N PRO A 205 -4.62 2.32 19.11
CA PRO A 205 -5.18 0.96 19.14
C PRO A 205 -6.22 0.77 18.01
N ASP A 206 -5.73 0.63 16.77
CA ASP A 206 -6.43 0.19 15.56
C ASP A 206 -7.36 -1.02 15.81
N GLN A 207 -6.97 -1.95 16.68
CA GLN A 207 -7.79 -3.10 17.11
C GLN A 207 -9.16 -2.71 17.72
N LYS A 208 -9.29 -1.51 18.31
CA LYS A 208 -10.56 -1.03 18.88
C LYS A 208 -11.47 -0.40 17.83
N LEU A 209 -10.91 0.18 16.76
CA LEU A 209 -11.68 0.82 15.69
C LEU A 209 -12.25 -0.20 14.69
N TRP A 210 -11.64 -1.38 14.57
CA TRP A 210 -11.97 -2.39 13.55
C TRP A 210 -12.47 -3.72 14.14
N HIS A 211 -12.82 -3.75 15.43
CA HIS A 211 -13.39 -4.92 16.09
C HIS A 211 -14.64 -5.45 15.38
N TRP A 212 -15.40 -4.55 14.74
CA TRP A 212 -16.60 -4.86 13.97
C TRP A 212 -16.32 -5.60 12.65
N MET A 213 -15.08 -5.59 12.14
CA MET A 213 -14.69 -6.22 10.87
C MET A 213 -13.88 -7.52 11.06
N MET A 214 -13.44 -7.81 12.29
CA MET A 214 -12.70 -9.04 12.58
C MET A 214 -13.65 -10.21 12.85
N PRO A 215 -13.51 -11.36 12.17
CA PRO A 215 -14.25 -12.56 12.51
C PRO A 215 -13.94 -12.95 13.97
N ALA A 216 -14.97 -13.16 14.78
CA ALA A 216 -14.82 -13.59 16.17
C ALA A 216 -13.82 -14.74 16.24
N GLN A 217 -12.74 -14.54 17.02
CA GLN A 217 -11.75 -15.59 17.25
C GLN A 217 -12.50 -16.78 17.85
N LYS A 218 -12.64 -17.87 17.08
CA LYS A 218 -13.05 -19.16 17.63
C LYS A 218 -11.98 -19.55 18.63
N THR A 219 -12.23 -19.30 19.91
CA THR A 219 -11.51 -19.87 21.04
C THR A 219 -11.47 -21.38 20.79
N LYS A 220 -10.31 -21.89 20.37
CA LYS A 220 -10.06 -23.32 20.43
C LYS A 220 -10.14 -23.68 21.91
N PRO A 221 -11.07 -24.57 22.34
CA PRO A 221 -11.07 -25.02 23.72
C PRO A 221 -9.70 -25.62 23.99
N ALA A 222 -9.04 -25.12 25.04
CA ALA A 222 -7.80 -25.68 25.54
C ALA A 222 -8.03 -27.18 25.71
N LYS A 223 -7.28 -27.99 24.97
CA LYS A 223 -7.29 -29.43 25.14
C LYS A 223 -6.75 -29.65 26.55
N ALA A 224 -7.65 -29.93 27.49
CA ALA A 224 -7.28 -30.29 28.85
C ALA A 224 -6.39 -31.52 28.77
N THR A 225 -5.10 -31.34 28.98
CA THR A 225 -4.17 -32.44 29.23
C THR A 225 -4.57 -33.07 30.56
N PRO A 226 -5.01 -34.33 30.63
CA PRO A 226 -5.32 -34.94 31.91
C PRO A 226 -3.98 -35.31 32.58
N LEU A 227 -3.42 -34.38 33.35
CA LEU A 227 -2.27 -34.62 34.24
C LEU A 227 -2.73 -35.20 35.58
N LEU A 228 -3.61 -36.21 35.57
CA LEU A 228 -4.11 -36.84 36.81
C LEU A 228 -4.07 -38.38 36.85
N ASP A 229 -3.64 -39.05 35.77
CA ASP A 229 -3.47 -40.52 35.82
C ASP A 229 -2.05 -40.97 36.21
N SER A 230 -1.02 -40.10 36.09
CA SER A 230 0.36 -40.48 36.43
C SER A 230 0.69 -40.44 37.93
N LEU A 231 -0.24 -40.02 38.80
CA LEU A 231 -0.02 -39.96 40.25
C LEU A 231 -0.67 -41.12 41.03
N LYS A 232 -1.42 -42.01 40.37
CA LYS A 232 -1.99 -43.22 41.03
C LYS A 232 -1.14 -44.47 40.87
N GLU A 233 -0.24 -44.52 39.89
CA GLU A 233 0.55 -45.74 39.62
C GLU A 233 1.76 -45.89 40.55
N ASN A 234 2.20 -44.82 41.22
CA ASN A 234 3.39 -44.86 42.08
C ASN A 234 3.09 -45.06 43.59
N ARG A 235 1.92 -45.62 43.93
CA ARG A 235 1.53 -45.86 45.34
C ARG A 235 1.27 -47.32 45.71
N ASN A 236 1.49 -48.27 44.81
CA ASN A 236 1.27 -49.71 45.01
C ASN A 236 2.44 -50.59 44.51
N GLY A 237 3.69 -50.25 44.83
CA GLY A 237 4.83 -51.08 44.48
C GLY A 237 6.06 -50.79 45.32
N LEU A 238 6.32 -51.72 46.26
CA LEU A 238 7.44 -51.82 47.21
C LEU A 238 7.31 -51.02 48.52
#